data_AF-A0A7M7MZH8-F1
#
_entry.id   AF-A0A7M7MZH8-F1
#
_cell.length_a   1.000
_cell.length_b   1.000
_cell.length_c   1.000
_cell.angle_alpha   90.00
_cell.angle_beta   90.00
_cell.angle_gamma   90.00
#
_symmetry.space_group_name_H-M   'P 1'
#
loop_
_entity.id
_entity.type
_entity.pdbx_description
1 polymer ?
#
loop_
_entity_poly.entity_id
_entity_poly.type
_entity_poly.pdbx_seq_one_letter_code
_entity_poly.pdbx_strand_id
1 'polypeptide(L)'
;MRNRSGPAWQPGGYCIYKYGGSCPAAFTEGWIYWDDEDTNNQNSKSGTLPSGSYGYKDNTEYMFCCRSDGVTDQAIFLPTDDNFYLFSQFENCQTVNGMTVSKEWFYWDTEDHNNSDRMSSVHPYQGVYSNGKNVNLNFCYYQKE
;
A
#
# COMPACT_ATOMS: atom_id res chain seq x y z
N MET A 1 -12.68 23.76 -22.05
CA MET A 1 -12.18 23.15 -20.79
C MET A 1 -12.43 21.66 -20.89
N ARG A 2 -11.39 20.81 -20.94
CA ARG A 2 -11.59 19.35 -20.97
C ARG A 2 -11.93 18.91 -19.54
N ASN A 3 -13.11 18.35 -19.36
CA ASN A 3 -13.57 17.76 -18.10
C ASN A 3 -12.68 16.55 -17.79
N ARG A 4 -11.73 16.68 -16.85
CA ARG A 4 -10.76 15.63 -16.49
C ARG A 4 -11.29 14.76 -15.35
N SER A 5 -12.50 14.23 -15.45
CA SER A 5 -12.91 13.13 -14.59
C SER A 5 -12.47 11.83 -15.27
N GLY A 6 -11.30 11.30 -14.86
CA GLY A 6 -10.94 9.93 -15.20
C GLY A 6 -11.99 8.95 -14.67
N PRO A 7 -11.98 7.67 -15.11
CA PRO A 7 -12.88 6.65 -14.58
C PRO A 7 -12.82 6.62 -13.05
N ALA A 8 -13.97 6.55 -12.40
CA ALA A 8 -14.02 6.42 -10.96
C ALA A 8 -13.46 5.04 -10.55
N TRP A 9 -12.62 5.01 -9.54
CA TRP A 9 -12.13 3.77 -8.93
C TRP A 9 -13.31 2.90 -8.49
N GLN A 10 -13.36 1.65 -8.95
CA GLN A 10 -14.46 0.76 -8.63
C GLN A 10 -14.31 0.15 -7.22
N PRO A 11 -15.45 -0.23 -6.59
CA PRO A 11 -15.44 -0.97 -5.32
C PRO A 11 -14.61 -2.24 -5.39
N GLY A 12 -13.91 -2.56 -4.30
CA GLY A 12 -13.02 -3.71 -4.25
C GLY A 12 -12.26 -3.81 -2.93
N GLY A 13 -11.24 -4.66 -2.92
CA GLY A 13 -10.36 -4.91 -1.78
C GLY A 13 -8.88 -4.67 -2.11
N TYR A 14 -8.46 -3.41 -2.22
CA TYR A 14 -7.10 -3.05 -2.61
C TYR A 14 -6.68 -1.70 -2.03
N CYS A 15 -5.38 -1.47 -1.88
CA CYS A 15 -4.83 -0.15 -1.56
C CYS A 15 -3.88 0.36 -2.63
N ILE A 16 -3.67 1.67 -2.57
CA ILE A 16 -2.60 2.40 -3.24
C ILE A 16 -1.85 3.23 -2.20
N TYR A 17 -0.61 3.60 -2.50
CA TYR A 17 0.04 4.66 -1.74
C TYR A 17 -0.77 5.95 -1.83
N LYS A 18 -0.92 6.64 -0.69
CA LYS A 18 -1.47 8.00 -0.69
C LYS A 18 -0.48 8.94 -1.35
N TYR A 19 -0.97 9.83 -2.19
CA TYR A 19 -0.16 10.89 -2.77
C TYR A 19 -0.95 12.20 -2.79
N GLY A 20 -0.32 13.31 -2.37
CA GLY A 20 -0.98 14.60 -2.23
C GLY A 20 -1.79 14.75 -0.93
N GLY A 21 -2.75 15.68 -0.92
CA GLY A 21 -3.46 16.09 0.30
C GLY A 21 -4.50 15.10 0.81
N SER A 22 -5.17 14.34 -0.07
CA SER A 22 -6.32 13.49 0.27
C SER A 22 -6.38 12.23 -0.58
N CYS A 23 -7.01 11.19 -0.06
CA CYS A 23 -7.31 9.99 -0.85
C CYS A 23 -8.33 10.25 -1.96
N PRO A 24 -8.32 9.43 -3.04
CA PRO A 24 -9.39 9.46 -4.03
C PRO A 24 -10.76 9.18 -3.38
N ALA A 25 -11.84 9.59 -4.04
CA ALA A 25 -13.19 9.37 -3.52
C ALA A 25 -13.45 7.89 -3.22
N ALA A 26 -14.17 7.63 -2.11
CA ALA A 26 -14.50 6.31 -1.57
C ALA A 26 -13.33 5.47 -1.02
N PHE A 27 -12.09 5.96 -1.04
CA PHE A 27 -11.00 5.33 -0.30
C PHE A 27 -10.99 5.82 1.14
N THR A 28 -10.67 4.90 2.05
CA THR A 28 -10.37 5.23 3.44
C THR A 28 -8.86 5.37 3.60
N GLU A 29 -8.45 6.44 4.26
CA GLU A 29 -7.04 6.67 4.58
C GLU A 29 -6.57 5.70 5.66
N GLY A 30 -5.34 5.24 5.51
CA GLY A 30 -4.66 4.34 6.42
C GLY A 30 -3.18 4.62 6.47
N TRP A 31 -2.47 4.01 7.40
CA TRP A 31 -1.02 4.17 7.52
C TRP A 31 -0.40 2.96 8.22
N ILE A 32 0.89 2.75 7.94
CA ILE A 32 1.77 1.86 8.70
C ILE A 32 3.01 2.67 9.08
N TYR A 33 3.49 2.45 10.28
CA TYR A 33 4.70 3.03 10.84
C TYR A 33 5.69 1.90 11.08
N TRP A 34 6.85 2.00 10.43
CA TRP A 34 8.02 1.17 10.61
C TRP A 34 8.91 1.85 11.65
N ASP A 35 9.07 1.19 12.79
CA ASP A 35 10.11 1.53 13.74
C ASP A 35 11.44 1.01 13.20
N ASP A 36 12.01 1.75 12.25
CA ASP A 36 13.26 1.38 11.59
C ASP A 36 14.41 1.32 12.61
N GLU A 37 15.46 0.55 12.30
CA GLU A 37 16.64 0.38 13.16
C GLU A 37 17.18 1.71 13.72
N ASP A 38 17.36 1.80 15.04
CA ASP A 38 17.90 2.99 15.71
C ASP A 38 19.42 3.09 15.55
N THR A 39 20.11 1.95 15.45
CA THR A 39 21.57 1.87 15.42
C THR A 39 22.10 1.49 14.04
N ASN A 40 23.13 2.22 13.57
CA ASN A 40 23.67 2.07 12.21
C ASN A 40 22.61 2.14 11.09
N ASN A 41 21.55 2.91 11.32
CA ASN A 41 20.48 3.11 10.35
C ASN A 41 21.04 3.69 9.04
N GLN A 42 20.74 3.02 7.92
CA GLN A 42 21.11 3.44 6.57
C GLN A 42 19.92 3.99 5.76
N ASN A 43 18.85 4.39 6.46
CA ASN A 43 17.69 5.02 5.85
C ASN A 43 18.09 6.22 5.01
N SER A 44 17.60 6.21 3.77
CA SER A 44 17.75 7.31 2.83
C SER A 44 16.50 7.43 1.99
N LYS A 45 16.19 8.65 1.57
CA LYS A 45 15.01 8.96 0.76
C LYS A 45 15.37 9.96 -0.32
N SER A 46 14.78 9.82 -1.50
CA SER A 46 14.96 10.76 -2.61
C SER A 46 13.81 10.66 -3.61
N GLY A 47 13.74 11.61 -4.54
CA GLY A 47 12.73 11.62 -5.59
C GLY A 47 11.32 11.96 -5.09
N THR A 48 10.33 11.52 -5.86
CA THR A 48 8.91 11.68 -5.52
C THR A 48 8.50 10.56 -4.57
N LEU A 49 8.14 10.95 -3.35
CA LEU A 49 7.71 10.02 -2.31
C LEU A 49 6.19 10.03 -2.18
N PRO A 50 5.58 8.92 -1.78
CA PRO A 50 4.20 8.94 -1.31
C PRO A 50 4.06 9.79 -0.05
N SER A 51 2.82 10.02 0.37
CA SER A 51 2.54 10.74 1.61
C SER A 51 2.99 9.89 2.80
N GLY A 52 3.67 10.54 3.74
CA GLY A 52 4.30 9.85 4.85
C GLY A 52 5.28 10.73 5.60
N SER A 53 5.87 10.14 6.63
CA SER A 53 7.01 10.69 7.36
C SER A 53 8.24 9.86 7.07
N TYR A 54 9.37 10.53 6.83
CA TYR A 54 10.60 9.88 6.41
C TYR A 54 11.79 10.59 7.07
N GLY A 55 11.95 10.49 8.38
CA GLY A 55 13.05 11.18 9.06
C GLY A 55 14.43 10.68 8.61
N TYR A 56 15.48 11.45 8.86
CA TYR A 56 16.85 10.97 8.64
C TYR A 56 17.36 10.45 9.98
N LYS A 57 17.63 9.13 10.05
CA LYS A 57 17.87 8.36 11.29
C LYS A 57 16.63 8.16 12.18
N ASP A 58 15.45 8.42 11.62
CA ASP A 58 14.19 8.11 12.29
C ASP A 58 13.39 7.12 11.44
N ASN A 59 12.33 6.64 12.08
CA ASN A 59 11.28 5.75 11.61
C ASN A 59 10.53 6.25 10.37
N THR A 60 9.98 5.30 9.63
CA THR A 60 9.25 5.55 8.39
C THR A 60 7.75 5.38 8.59
N GLU A 61 6.96 6.31 8.09
CA GLU A 61 5.51 6.14 8.01
C GLU A 61 5.08 6.23 6.54
N TYR A 62 4.43 5.19 6.04
CA TYR A 62 3.73 5.23 4.75
C TYR A 62 2.24 5.39 4.97
N MET A 63 1.64 6.33 4.25
CA MET A 63 0.19 6.48 4.20
C MET A 63 -0.38 5.81 2.95
N PHE A 64 -1.56 5.24 3.10
CA PHE A 64 -2.26 4.48 2.08
C PHE A 64 -3.70 4.98 1.92
N CYS A 65 -4.25 4.71 0.76
CA CYS A 65 -5.66 4.84 0.49
C CYS A 65 -6.16 3.44 0.15
N CYS A 66 -7.13 2.92 0.92
CA CYS A 66 -7.65 1.57 0.74
C CYS A 66 -9.14 1.55 0.41
N ARG A 67 -9.54 0.60 -0.45
CA ARG A 67 -10.93 0.18 -0.69
C ARG A 67 -11.19 -1.11 0.05
N SER A 68 -12.36 -1.21 0.67
CA SER A 68 -12.84 -2.39 1.40
C SER A 68 -14.35 -2.57 1.23
N ASP A 69 -14.90 -2.01 0.16
CA ASP A 69 -16.34 -1.90 -0.12
C ASP A 69 -16.78 -2.78 -1.31
N GLY A 70 -15.97 -3.79 -1.64
CA GLY A 70 -16.27 -4.79 -2.67
C GLY A 70 -15.57 -6.12 -2.38
N VAL A 71 -15.77 -7.10 -3.28
CA VAL A 71 -15.14 -8.42 -3.20
C VAL A 71 -14.01 -8.53 -4.21
N THR A 72 -12.92 -9.21 -3.83
CA THR A 72 -11.72 -9.30 -4.66
C THR A 72 -11.94 -10.06 -5.96
N ASP A 73 -12.83 -11.05 -5.96
CA ASP A 73 -13.03 -11.92 -7.12
C ASP A 73 -13.86 -11.26 -8.25
N GLN A 74 -14.57 -10.17 -7.93
CA GLN A 74 -15.29 -9.39 -8.92
C GLN A 74 -14.31 -8.49 -9.68
N ALA A 75 -14.15 -8.74 -10.98
CA ALA A 75 -13.23 -7.96 -11.81
C ALA A 75 -13.59 -6.46 -11.84
N ILE A 76 -12.57 -5.62 -11.61
CA ILE A 76 -12.65 -4.16 -11.81
C ILE A 76 -11.92 -3.74 -13.09
N PHE A 77 -12.22 -2.55 -13.58
CA PHE A 77 -11.60 -1.92 -14.74
C PHE A 77 -10.65 -0.82 -14.26
N LEU A 78 -9.37 -1.01 -14.54
CA LEU A 78 -8.30 -0.04 -14.37
C LEU A 78 -7.62 0.18 -15.72
N PRO A 79 -6.77 1.22 -15.88
CA PRO A 79 -5.92 1.32 -17.05
C PRO A 79 -5.02 0.09 -17.19
N THR A 80 -5.11 -0.61 -18.32
CA THR A 80 -4.38 -1.86 -18.61
C THR A 80 -3.36 -1.72 -19.74
N ASP A 81 -3.05 -0.48 -20.12
CA ASP A 81 -2.06 -0.18 -21.16
C ASP A 81 -0.63 -0.57 -20.72
N ASP A 82 -0.35 -0.50 -19.41
CA ASP A 82 0.92 -0.86 -18.77
C ASP A 82 0.69 -1.79 -17.58
N ASN A 83 1.75 -2.50 -17.16
CA ASN A 83 1.74 -3.29 -15.93
C ASN A 83 1.74 -2.36 -14.71
N PHE A 84 1.09 -2.79 -13.62
CA PHE A 84 1.02 -1.99 -12.41
C PHE A 84 0.93 -2.84 -11.14
N TYR A 85 1.09 -2.19 -10.00
CA TYR A 85 0.95 -2.81 -8.69
C TYR A 85 -0.22 -2.19 -7.93
N LEU A 86 -0.96 -3.04 -7.22
CA LEU A 86 -1.78 -2.63 -6.09
C LEU A 86 -1.27 -3.36 -4.85
N PHE A 87 -1.63 -2.84 -3.68
CA PHE A 87 -1.55 -3.60 -2.45
C PHE A 87 -2.83 -4.39 -2.25
N SER A 88 -2.73 -5.61 -1.72
CA SER A 88 -3.95 -6.31 -1.27
C SER A 88 -4.43 -5.68 0.03
N GLN A 89 -5.72 -5.32 0.13
CA GLN A 89 -6.31 -4.89 1.41
C GLN A 89 -6.57 -6.08 2.34
N PHE A 90 -6.74 -7.27 1.75
CA PHE A 90 -6.99 -8.53 2.44
C PHE A 90 -6.02 -9.60 1.93
N GLU A 91 -6.31 -10.88 2.20
CA GLU A 91 -5.46 -11.99 1.77
C GLU A 91 -5.39 -12.14 0.24
N ASN A 92 -6.48 -11.90 -0.49
CA ASN A 92 -6.53 -12.09 -1.93
C ASN A 92 -6.27 -10.79 -2.70
N CYS A 93 -5.70 -10.93 -3.90
CA CYS A 93 -5.58 -9.83 -4.84
C CYS A 93 -6.92 -9.53 -5.52
N GLN A 94 -7.19 -8.24 -5.75
CA GLN A 94 -8.33 -7.78 -6.52
C GLN A 94 -8.21 -8.26 -7.98
N THR A 95 -9.23 -8.91 -8.54
CA THR A 95 -9.27 -9.24 -9.97
C THR A 95 -9.40 -7.97 -10.79
N VAL A 96 -8.59 -7.82 -11.84
CA VAL A 96 -8.67 -6.73 -12.81
C VAL A 96 -8.97 -7.31 -14.18
N ASN A 97 -9.94 -6.75 -14.89
CA ASN A 97 -10.33 -7.23 -16.21
C ASN A 97 -9.20 -7.03 -17.22
N GLY A 98 -8.87 -8.10 -17.97
CA GLY A 98 -7.83 -8.08 -19.01
C GLY A 98 -6.40 -8.10 -18.49
N MET A 99 -6.20 -8.47 -17.22
CA MET A 99 -4.89 -8.60 -16.60
C MET A 99 -4.80 -9.91 -15.81
N THR A 100 -3.64 -10.56 -15.88
CA THR A 100 -3.25 -11.62 -14.94
C THR A 100 -2.65 -10.98 -13.69
N VAL A 101 -2.85 -11.62 -12.53
CA VAL A 101 -2.32 -11.14 -11.25
C VAL A 101 -1.40 -12.16 -10.60
N SER A 102 -0.24 -11.70 -10.17
CA SER A 102 0.70 -12.45 -9.33
C SER A 102 0.80 -11.79 -7.96
N LYS A 103 0.63 -12.58 -6.89
CA LYS A 103 0.76 -12.10 -5.52
C LYS A 103 2.22 -12.23 -5.07
N GLU A 104 2.82 -11.12 -4.70
CA GLU A 104 4.17 -11.00 -4.16
C GLU A 104 4.11 -10.47 -2.73
N TRP A 105 5.19 -10.63 -1.98
CA TRP A 105 5.31 -10.06 -0.64
C TRP A 105 6.70 -9.50 -0.42
N PHE A 106 6.77 -8.45 0.39
CA PHE A 106 8.00 -7.91 0.91
C PHE A 106 7.91 -7.91 2.43
N TYR A 107 9.01 -8.35 3.03
CA TYR A 107 9.20 -8.35 4.47
C TYR A 107 10.27 -7.32 4.79
N TRP A 108 9.96 -6.46 5.76
CA TRP A 108 10.89 -5.51 6.32
C TRP A 108 11.25 -5.95 7.73
N ASP A 109 12.55 -6.18 7.90
CA ASP A 109 13.17 -6.33 9.21
C ASP A 109 13.31 -4.92 9.79
N THR A 110 12.62 -4.67 10.90
CA THR A 110 12.60 -3.39 11.62
C THR A 110 13.31 -3.56 12.97
N GLU A 111 13.26 -2.55 13.85
CA GLU A 111 13.98 -2.53 15.13
C GLU A 111 13.75 -3.80 15.98
N ASP A 112 14.84 -4.40 16.47
CA ASP A 112 14.77 -5.60 17.31
C ASP A 112 14.51 -5.30 18.80
N HIS A 113 14.74 -4.06 19.24
CA HIS A 113 14.72 -3.62 20.63
C HIS A 113 13.81 -2.40 20.85
N ASN A 114 12.83 -2.54 21.76
CA ASN A 114 11.81 -1.50 22.01
C ASN A 114 10.98 -1.10 20.77
N ASN A 115 10.83 -2.04 19.83
CA ASN A 115 10.05 -1.88 18.61
C ASN A 115 8.66 -1.31 18.88
N SER A 116 8.32 -0.25 18.15
CA SER A 116 7.08 0.51 18.20
C SER A 116 6.34 0.52 16.85
N ASP A 117 6.55 -0.50 16.02
CA ASP A 117 5.80 -0.78 14.80
C ASP A 117 4.31 -0.72 15.10
N ARG A 118 3.61 0.03 14.26
CA ARG A 118 2.18 0.28 14.46
C ARG A 118 1.51 0.48 13.13
N MET A 119 0.20 0.30 13.14
CA MET A 119 -0.65 0.52 11.97
C MET A 119 -2.00 1.05 12.41
N SER A 120 -2.65 1.76 11.50
CA SER A 120 -4.04 2.13 11.69
C SER A 120 -4.97 0.91 11.53
N SER A 121 -6.27 1.05 11.75
CA SER A 121 -7.23 -0.03 11.41
C SER A 121 -7.37 -0.29 9.91
N VAL A 122 -6.87 0.63 9.09
CA VAL A 122 -6.86 0.55 7.63
C VAL A 122 -5.42 0.53 7.16
N HIS A 123 -5.02 -0.53 6.49
CA HIS A 123 -3.68 -0.71 5.95
C HIS A 123 -3.68 -1.87 4.95
N PRO A 124 -2.71 -1.92 4.02
CA PRO A 124 -2.43 -3.12 3.24
C PRO A 124 -2.23 -4.36 4.11
N TYR A 125 -2.67 -5.50 3.61
CA TYR A 125 -2.39 -6.80 4.22
C TYR A 125 -0.91 -7.18 4.04
N GLN A 126 -0.19 -7.71 5.03
CA GLN A 126 -0.62 -8.00 6.41
C GLN A 126 -0.41 -6.83 7.37
N GLY A 127 0.44 -5.88 7.02
CA GLY A 127 0.82 -4.77 7.89
C GLY A 127 1.86 -5.21 8.90
N VAL A 128 1.72 -4.74 10.14
CA VAL A 128 2.59 -5.12 11.26
C VAL A 128 2.41 -6.62 11.56
N TYR A 129 3.54 -7.33 11.58
CA TYR A 129 3.66 -8.78 11.61
C TYR A 129 4.63 -9.23 12.71
N SER A 130 4.86 -10.55 12.84
CA SER A 130 5.83 -11.13 13.78
C SER A 130 5.62 -10.68 15.25
N ASN A 131 4.37 -10.66 15.69
CA ASN A 131 3.95 -10.16 17.02
C ASN A 131 4.33 -8.70 17.30
N GLY A 132 4.27 -7.82 16.29
CA GLY A 132 4.51 -6.39 16.47
C GLY A 132 5.96 -5.97 16.32
N LYS A 133 6.77 -6.75 15.57
CA LYS A 133 8.21 -6.55 15.49
C LYS A 133 8.73 -6.23 14.08
N ASN A 134 7.88 -6.43 13.09
CA ASN A 134 8.27 -6.39 11.67
C ASN A 134 7.07 -5.97 10.83
N VAL A 135 7.31 -5.62 9.58
CA VAL A 135 6.24 -5.32 8.64
C VAL A 135 6.28 -6.26 7.44
N ASN A 136 5.11 -6.76 7.03
CA ASN A 136 4.95 -7.58 5.83
C ASN A 136 3.79 -7.06 4.97
N LEU A 137 4.08 -6.69 3.73
CA LEU A 137 3.08 -6.20 2.78
C LEU A 137 2.99 -7.12 1.57
N ASN A 138 1.76 -7.34 1.13
CA ASN A 138 1.45 -8.13 -0.05
C ASN A 138 1.12 -7.21 -1.21
N PHE A 139 1.79 -7.47 -2.32
CA PHE A 139 1.67 -6.75 -3.57
C PHE A 139 0.96 -7.64 -4.58
N CYS A 140 0.13 -7.02 -5.39
CA CYS A 140 -0.56 -7.64 -6.50
C CYS A 140 0.01 -7.03 -7.77
N TYR A 141 0.85 -7.80 -8.45
CA TYR A 141 1.45 -7.40 -9.72
C TYR A 141 0.51 -7.80 -10.86
N TYR A 142 0.04 -6.79 -11.60
CA TYR A 142 -0.86 -6.99 -12.72
C TYR A 142 -0.10 -6.88 -14.02
N GLN A 143 -0.22 -7.93 -14.85
CA GLN A 143 0.39 -7.99 -16.17
C GLN A 143 -0.67 -8.21 -17.23
N LYS A 144 -0.50 -7.55 -18.36
CA LYS A 144 -1.38 -7.75 -19.51
C LYS A 144 -1.38 -9.22 -19.93
N GLU A 145 -2.58 -9.73 -20.20
CA GLU A 145 -2.80 -11.06 -20.78
C GLU A 145 -2.14 -11.23 -22.16
#